data_AF-A0A7S1LVI7-F1
#
_entry.id   AF-A0A7S1LVI7-F1
#
_cell.length_a   1.000
_cell.length_b   1.000
_cell.length_c   1.000
_cell.angle_alpha   90.00
_cell.angle_beta   90.00
_cell.angle_gamma   90.00
#
_symmetry.space_group_name_H-M   'P 1'
#
loop_
_entity.id
_entity.type
_entity.pdbx_description
1 polymer ?
#
loop_
_entity_poly.entity_id
_entity_poly.type
_entity_poly.pdbx_seq_one_letter_code
_entity_poly.pdbx_strand_id
1 'polypeptide(L)'
;RGQEKFAGHEVFLNSQLKELGIEDDVVYNLNSICQLLEVTLTSKDTSHTSDLLSQMAKTMRPELLKHVMDQVAEANDDVDTLVTIDLYLSHFDRSPHTVSVSTPTLMKLSNLLRRNLSKLRLNQDDPIDRLCELIGPWSDDQIRQAEEKCIVENFTMNTRWLFEEKSMVICPTSHCPVPPRFSTESGEAKDDCTDSKMQLLMPFSPEKAKHGASIAFFERLFYDLDALKSDNFDALMDELRQKQIDCRQKGDFALAQKLQKGGEHVDALKNVSVHEGDLLGGMANAVQERYLRRRYLDNMNREIVSLRWAEKTHARELLEAERQLSSAVEMSRNVSLPSTVKKEARNGGVRLRFEAVATRLNNLDELGRKGIKYCSFSPMVTKTLQQLRRERVVRETSPWLESIERSGGNVQLTFVLNERGVDITVTVARVRFGRTIKSNVRYIQIPDEKVRELHRAQEDAVLSLPEVEPLLKVTT
;
A
#
# COMPACT_ATOMS: atom_id res chain seq x y z
N ARG A 1 -14.95 -1.41 40.05
CA ARG A 1 -15.13 -1.60 38.60
C ARG A 1 -15.81 -0.35 38.05
N GLY A 2 -15.05 0.70 37.78
CA GLY A 2 -15.55 1.88 37.09
C GLY A 2 -15.45 1.62 35.59
N GLN A 3 -16.58 1.68 34.89
CA GLN A 3 -16.54 1.84 33.43
C GLN A 3 -16.06 3.28 33.19
N GLU A 4 -14.80 3.44 32.83
CA GLU A 4 -14.35 4.64 32.16
C GLU A 4 -15.17 4.73 30.87
N LYS A 5 -16.18 5.61 30.87
CA LYS A 5 -16.87 5.99 29.64
C LYS A 5 -15.81 6.56 28.71
N PHE A 6 -15.62 5.94 27.55
CA PHE A 6 -14.84 6.51 26.46
C PHE A 6 -15.26 7.97 26.26
N ALA A 7 -14.31 8.85 25.92
CA ALA A 7 -14.56 10.24 25.60
C ALA A 7 -15.50 10.35 24.39
N GLY A 8 -16.81 10.23 24.64
CA GLY A 8 -17.85 10.40 23.63
C GLY A 8 -18.04 11.87 23.29
N HIS A 9 -18.78 12.14 22.21
CA HIS A 9 -19.10 13.49 21.74
C HIS A 9 -19.63 14.44 22.83
N GLU A 10 -20.27 13.92 23.89
CA GLU A 10 -20.74 14.69 25.04
C GLU A 10 -19.61 15.40 25.82
N VAL A 11 -18.42 14.78 25.93
CA VAL A 11 -17.27 15.38 26.62
C VAL A 11 -16.67 16.48 25.75
N PHE A 12 -16.64 16.27 24.43
CA PHE A 12 -16.10 17.22 23.45
C PHE A 12 -16.98 18.46 23.29
N LEU A 13 -18.31 18.29 23.24
CA LEU A 13 -19.25 19.41 23.20
C LEU A 13 -19.19 20.25 24.47
N ASN A 14 -19.17 19.61 25.65
CA ASN A 14 -19.07 20.34 26.92
C ASN A 14 -17.73 21.06 27.10
N SER A 15 -16.62 20.52 26.57
CA SER A 15 -15.33 21.22 26.58
C SER A 15 -15.32 22.41 25.62
N GLN A 16 -15.87 22.26 24.40
CA GLN A 16 -15.94 23.36 23.44
C GLN A 16 -16.92 24.47 23.85
N LEU A 17 -18.05 24.13 24.48
CA LEU A 17 -19.00 25.13 25.00
C LEU A 17 -18.37 26.00 26.10
N LYS A 18 -17.50 25.42 26.94
CA LYS A 18 -16.71 26.16 27.93
C LYS A 18 -15.61 27.02 27.30
N GLU A 19 -14.95 26.53 26.25
CA GLU A 19 -13.96 27.31 25.50
C GLU A 19 -14.58 28.49 24.74
N LEU A 20 -15.84 28.36 24.30
CA LEU A 20 -16.57 29.40 23.57
C LEU A 20 -17.20 30.47 24.48
N GLY A 21 -17.12 30.33 25.81
CA GLY A 21 -17.65 31.30 26.77
C GLY A 21 -19.17 31.44 26.73
N ILE A 22 -19.89 30.39 26.32
CA ILE A 22 -21.34 30.40 26.23
C ILE A 22 -21.93 30.39 27.64
N GLU A 23 -22.85 31.31 27.91
CA GLU A 23 -23.52 31.46 29.21
C GLU A 23 -24.19 30.15 29.67
N ASP A 24 -24.06 29.83 30.95
CA ASP A 24 -24.56 28.57 31.54
C ASP A 24 -26.07 28.35 31.30
N ASP A 25 -26.85 29.44 31.21
CA ASP A 25 -28.28 29.41 30.91
C ASP A 25 -28.56 28.93 29.48
N VAL A 26 -27.72 29.28 28.53
CA VAL A 26 -27.83 28.82 27.13
C VAL A 26 -27.51 27.33 27.04
N VAL A 27 -26.48 26.87 27.77
CA VAL A 27 -26.13 25.45 27.86
C VAL A 27 -27.26 24.64 28.50
N TYR A 28 -27.87 25.16 29.56
CA TYR A 28 -29.04 24.54 30.20
C TYR A 28 -30.24 24.41 29.25
N ASN A 29 -30.53 25.48 28.49
CA ASN A 29 -31.62 25.48 27.51
C ASN A 29 -31.36 24.49 26.36
N LEU A 30 -30.13 24.43 25.83
CA LEU A 30 -29.75 23.49 24.78
C LEU A 30 -29.86 22.04 25.26
N ASN A 31 -29.37 21.74 26.47
CA ASN A 31 -29.49 20.41 27.05
C ASN A 31 -30.96 20.01 27.28
N SER A 32 -31.82 20.96 27.68
CA SER A 32 -33.26 20.72 27.86
C SER A 32 -33.96 20.40 26.52
N ILE A 33 -33.56 21.08 25.44
CA ILE A 33 -34.05 20.79 24.08
C ILE A 33 -33.55 19.42 23.59
N CYS A 34 -32.27 19.08 23.82
CA CYS A 34 -31.71 17.77 23.48
C CYS A 34 -32.46 16.63 24.18
N GLN A 35 -32.71 16.77 25.49
CA GLN A 35 -33.49 15.78 26.26
C GLN A 35 -34.92 15.63 25.72
N LEU A 36 -35.57 16.73 25.33
CA LEU A 36 -36.91 16.68 24.73
C LEU A 36 -36.89 15.92 23.40
N LEU A 37 -35.90 16.16 22.55
CA LEU A 37 -35.74 15.47 21.27
C LEU A 37 -35.41 13.97 21.46
N GLU A 38 -34.56 13.63 22.43
CA GLU A 38 -34.26 12.23 22.76
C GLU A 38 -35.49 11.46 23.23
N VAL A 39 -36.30 12.06 24.11
CA VAL A 39 -37.57 11.48 24.57
C VAL A 39 -38.54 11.31 23.40
N THR A 40 -38.60 12.30 22.51
CA THR A 40 -39.45 12.26 21.30
C THR A 40 -39.06 11.13 20.34
N LEU A 41 -37.77 10.83 20.22
CA LEU A 41 -37.25 9.81 19.31
C LEU A 41 -37.25 8.39 19.90
N THR A 42 -37.02 8.23 21.22
CA THR A 42 -36.75 6.90 21.84
C THR A 42 -37.96 6.20 22.46
N SER A 43 -39.11 6.87 22.63
CA SER A 43 -40.34 6.26 23.19
C SER A 43 -40.18 5.56 24.54
N LYS A 44 -39.16 5.91 25.33
CA LYS A 44 -39.06 5.45 26.72
C LYS A 44 -40.13 6.15 27.56
N ASP A 45 -40.76 5.40 28.47
CA ASP A 45 -41.90 5.82 29.30
C ASP A 45 -41.77 7.26 29.80
N THR A 46 -42.69 8.10 29.33
CA THR A 46 -42.88 9.50 29.70
C THR A 46 -43.63 9.63 31.03
N SER A 47 -43.25 8.85 32.06
CA SER A 47 -43.98 8.82 33.35
C SER A 47 -43.90 10.14 34.13
N HIS A 48 -43.03 11.07 33.72
CA HIS A 48 -42.81 12.36 34.38
C HIS A 48 -42.92 13.59 33.46
N THR A 49 -43.28 13.40 32.19
CA THR A 49 -43.40 14.51 31.22
C THR A 49 -44.86 14.86 30.99
N SER A 50 -45.17 16.16 31.00
CA SER A 50 -46.51 16.72 30.75
C SER A 50 -47.18 16.05 29.54
N ASP A 51 -48.46 15.67 29.69
CA ASP A 51 -49.27 15.04 28.64
C ASP A 51 -49.24 15.82 27.31
N LEU A 52 -49.10 17.15 27.39
CA LEU A 52 -48.96 18.03 26.23
C LEU A 52 -47.65 17.78 25.46
N LEU A 53 -46.52 17.62 26.16
CA LEU A 53 -45.23 17.33 25.54
C LEU A 53 -45.23 15.93 24.92
N SER A 54 -45.88 14.98 25.57
CA SER A 54 -46.07 13.62 25.04
C SER A 54 -46.94 13.62 23.76
N GLN A 55 -47.97 14.46 23.69
CA GLN A 55 -48.78 14.64 22.48
C GLN A 55 -48.00 15.35 21.36
N MET A 56 -47.26 16.40 21.67
CA MET A 56 -46.39 17.08 20.70
C MET A 56 -45.34 16.14 20.14
N ALA A 57 -44.70 15.32 20.99
CA ALA A 57 -43.74 14.31 20.57
C ALA A 57 -44.35 13.26 19.63
N LYS A 58 -45.56 12.77 19.93
CA LYS A 58 -46.30 11.83 19.05
C LYS A 58 -46.60 12.41 17.67
N THR A 59 -46.86 13.71 17.58
CA THR A 59 -47.15 14.42 16.32
C THR A 59 -45.87 14.76 15.55
N MET A 60 -44.82 15.22 16.24
CA MET A 60 -43.56 15.63 15.62
C MET A 60 -42.71 14.46 15.16
N ARG A 61 -42.73 13.33 15.88
CA ARG A 61 -41.94 12.14 15.55
C ARG A 61 -42.13 11.63 14.12
N PRO A 62 -43.35 11.37 13.61
CA PRO A 62 -43.51 10.88 12.25
C PRO A 62 -43.01 11.88 11.20
N GLU A 63 -43.20 13.18 11.42
CA GLU A 63 -42.69 14.24 10.53
C GLU A 63 -41.16 14.33 10.55
N LEU A 64 -40.54 14.24 11.74
CA LEU A 64 -39.08 14.22 11.89
C LEU A 64 -38.48 12.95 11.29
N LEU A 65 -39.06 11.77 11.56
CA LEU A 65 -38.61 10.52 10.96
C LEU A 65 -38.77 10.53 9.45
N LYS A 66 -39.89 11.05 8.94
CA LYS A 66 -40.10 11.24 7.50
C LYS A 66 -39.05 12.17 6.91
N HIS A 67 -38.79 13.32 7.53
CA HIS A 67 -37.77 14.26 7.05
C HIS A 67 -36.37 13.65 7.07
N VAL A 68 -35.98 12.95 8.14
CA VAL A 68 -34.70 12.23 8.22
C VAL A 68 -34.66 11.11 7.18
N MET A 69 -35.73 10.36 7.00
CA MET A 69 -35.81 9.32 5.96
C MET A 69 -35.72 9.92 4.57
N ASP A 70 -36.34 11.07 4.30
CA ASP A 70 -36.25 11.76 3.01
C ASP A 70 -34.81 12.25 2.75
N GLN A 71 -34.12 12.77 3.79
CA GLN A 71 -32.72 13.19 3.70
C GLN A 71 -31.75 12.01 3.55
N VAL A 72 -32.02 10.88 4.20
CA VAL A 72 -31.15 9.69 4.21
C VAL A 72 -31.48 8.72 3.07
N ALA A 73 -32.70 8.75 2.51
CA ALA A 73 -33.09 7.90 1.39
C ALA A 73 -32.21 8.15 0.16
N GLU A 74 -31.81 9.41 -0.04
CA GLU A 74 -30.87 9.80 -1.10
C GLU A 74 -29.40 9.48 -0.76
N ALA A 75 -29.06 9.32 0.53
CA ALA A 75 -27.72 8.90 0.93
C ALA A 75 -27.49 7.44 0.51
N ASN A 76 -26.74 7.25 -0.57
CA ASN A 76 -26.19 5.95 -0.94
C ASN A 76 -25.12 5.61 0.10
N ASP A 77 -25.31 4.55 0.89
CA ASP A 77 -24.19 3.92 1.57
C ASP A 77 -23.34 3.20 0.51
N ASP A 78 -22.27 3.86 0.09
CA ASP A 78 -21.34 3.42 -0.95
C ASP A 78 -19.92 3.27 -0.41
N VAL A 79 -19.74 3.22 0.92
CA VAL A 79 -18.44 3.13 1.58
C VAL A 79 -17.62 1.97 1.03
N ASP A 80 -18.21 0.77 0.92
CA ASP A 80 -17.53 -0.40 0.38
C ASP A 80 -17.05 -0.20 -1.06
N THR A 81 -17.85 0.50 -1.87
CA THR A 81 -17.52 0.83 -3.26
C THR A 81 -16.38 1.85 -3.32
N LEU A 82 -16.51 2.94 -2.58
CA LEU A 82 -15.53 4.02 -2.53
C LEU A 82 -14.18 3.53 -2.01
N VAL A 83 -14.16 2.80 -0.89
CA VAL A 83 -12.92 2.27 -0.32
C VAL A 83 -12.24 1.28 -1.27
N THR A 84 -13.01 0.44 -1.96
CA THR A 84 -12.48 -0.49 -2.97
C THR A 84 -11.86 0.27 -4.14
N ILE A 85 -12.55 1.28 -4.65
CA ILE A 85 -12.06 2.11 -5.77
C ILE A 85 -10.82 2.90 -5.36
N ASP A 86 -10.83 3.52 -4.18
CA ASP A 86 -9.71 4.27 -3.63
C ASP A 86 -8.46 3.40 -3.47
N LEU A 87 -8.61 2.14 -3.05
CA LEU A 87 -7.50 1.19 -3.05
C LEU A 87 -6.89 1.07 -4.44
N TYR A 88 -7.70 0.83 -5.48
CA TYR A 88 -7.18 0.72 -6.84
C TYR A 88 -6.59 2.03 -7.36
N LEU A 89 -7.22 3.16 -7.06
CA LEU A 89 -6.69 4.49 -7.41
C LEU A 89 -5.32 4.72 -6.76
N SER A 90 -5.11 4.29 -5.52
CA SER A 90 -3.84 4.44 -4.82
C SER A 90 -2.66 3.70 -5.48
N HIS A 91 -2.94 2.70 -6.34
CA HIS A 91 -1.89 2.04 -7.13
C HIS A 91 -1.36 2.95 -8.26
N PHE A 92 -2.23 3.80 -8.78
CA PHE A 92 -1.90 4.78 -9.81
C PHE A 92 -1.34 6.09 -9.23
N ASP A 93 -1.47 6.33 -7.92
CA ASP A 93 -0.80 7.45 -7.28
C ASP A 93 0.72 7.21 -7.23
N ARG A 94 1.48 8.26 -7.51
CA ARG A 94 2.94 8.29 -7.45
C ARG A 94 3.46 8.98 -6.19
N SER A 95 2.56 9.63 -5.45
CA SER A 95 2.87 10.35 -4.23
C SER A 95 3.12 9.37 -3.09
N PRO A 96 4.14 9.58 -2.25
CA PRO A 96 4.32 8.78 -1.06
C PRO A 96 3.20 9.10 -0.06
N HIS A 97 2.33 8.12 0.21
CA HIS A 97 1.32 8.25 1.25
C HIS A 97 2.00 8.10 2.61
N THR A 98 2.10 9.20 3.34
CA THR A 98 2.84 9.24 4.60
C THR A 98 1.89 9.48 5.75
N VAL A 99 1.94 8.62 6.77
CA VAL A 99 1.15 8.75 7.99
C VAL A 99 2.09 9.13 9.13
N SER A 100 1.77 10.23 9.81
CA SER A 100 2.55 10.73 10.94
C SER A 100 1.86 10.36 12.24
N VAL A 101 2.54 9.65 13.13
CA VAL A 101 1.98 9.21 14.42
C VAL A 101 2.94 9.56 15.55
N SER A 102 2.43 10.04 16.67
CA SER A 102 3.27 10.33 17.82
C SER A 102 3.84 9.06 18.44
N THR A 103 5.12 9.11 18.82
CA THR A 103 5.84 8.02 19.50
C THR A 103 5.07 7.44 20.70
N PRO A 104 4.55 8.25 21.65
CA PRO A 104 3.79 7.70 22.78
C PRO A 104 2.51 6.97 22.35
N THR A 105 1.85 7.41 21.26
CA THR A 105 0.68 6.71 20.71
C THR A 105 1.06 5.34 20.17
N LEU A 106 2.16 5.24 19.44
CA LEU A 106 2.68 3.96 18.93
C LEU A 106 3.04 3.00 20.06
N MET A 107 3.67 3.49 21.12
CA MET A 107 4.02 2.68 22.28
C MET A 107 2.77 2.16 23.01
N LYS A 108 1.77 3.03 23.21
CA LYS A 108 0.46 2.66 23.78
C LYS A 108 -0.27 1.64 22.90
N LEU A 109 -0.26 1.84 21.58
CA LEU A 109 -0.84 0.92 20.61
C LEU A 109 -0.16 -0.46 20.66
N SER A 110 1.17 -0.51 20.67
CA SER A 110 1.93 -1.76 20.80
C SER A 110 1.54 -2.52 22.09
N ASN A 111 1.48 -1.82 23.23
CA ASN A 111 1.04 -2.41 24.49
C ASN A 111 -0.41 -2.90 24.43
N LEU A 112 -1.30 -2.17 23.76
CA LEU A 112 -2.71 -2.55 23.59
C LEU A 112 -2.87 -3.80 22.73
N LEU A 113 -2.16 -3.88 21.60
CA LEU A 113 -2.15 -5.03 20.71
C LEU A 113 -1.64 -6.28 21.44
N ARG A 114 -0.51 -6.16 22.14
CA ARG A 114 0.07 -7.26 22.91
C ARG A 114 -0.86 -7.78 24.01
N ARG A 115 -1.54 -6.88 24.74
CA ARG A 115 -2.50 -7.28 25.80
C ARG A 115 -3.72 -8.03 25.25
N ASN A 116 -4.10 -7.76 24.01
CA ASN A 116 -5.28 -8.34 23.37
C ASN A 116 -4.93 -9.35 22.27
N LEU A 117 -3.68 -9.81 22.22
CA LEU A 117 -3.16 -10.62 21.12
C LEU A 117 -3.93 -11.93 20.95
N SER A 118 -4.31 -12.59 22.05
CA SER A 118 -5.14 -13.79 22.04
C SER A 118 -6.55 -13.57 21.44
N LYS A 119 -7.04 -12.33 21.42
CA LYS A 119 -8.34 -11.96 20.83
C LYS A 119 -8.19 -11.45 19.39
N LEU A 120 -7.01 -10.98 19.03
CA LEU A 120 -6.71 -10.40 17.71
C LEU A 120 -6.13 -11.43 16.74
N ARG A 121 -5.58 -12.54 17.24
CA ARG A 121 -4.97 -13.60 16.43
C ARG A 121 -5.98 -14.14 15.44
N LEU A 122 -5.73 -13.88 14.16
CA LEU A 122 -6.61 -14.30 13.07
C LEU A 122 -6.29 -15.73 12.63
N ASN A 123 -4.99 -16.09 12.64
CA ASN A 123 -4.47 -17.37 12.12
C ASN A 123 -3.39 -17.97 13.05
N GLN A 124 -3.04 -19.24 12.85
CA GLN A 124 -1.95 -19.88 13.60
C GLN A 124 -0.58 -19.22 13.33
N ASP A 125 -0.35 -18.74 12.11
CA ASP A 125 0.86 -18.01 11.71
C ASP A 125 0.57 -16.52 11.45
N ASP A 126 0.11 -15.82 12.50
CA ASP A 126 -0.21 -14.39 12.39
C ASP A 126 1.08 -13.53 12.36
N PRO A 127 1.34 -12.74 11.30
CA PRO A 127 2.50 -11.87 11.24
C PRO A 127 2.49 -10.76 12.30
N ILE A 128 1.31 -10.34 12.77
CA ILE A 128 1.18 -9.32 13.82
C ILE A 128 1.68 -9.87 15.16
N ASP A 129 1.44 -11.16 15.43
CA ASP A 129 1.90 -11.82 16.65
C ASP A 129 3.43 -11.76 16.75
N ARG A 130 4.12 -12.21 15.70
CA ARG A 130 5.59 -12.20 15.59
C ARG A 130 6.18 -10.80 15.76
N LEU A 131 5.53 -9.77 15.20
CA LEU A 131 5.95 -8.38 15.35
C LEU A 131 5.76 -7.86 16.78
N CYS A 132 4.64 -8.19 17.43
CA CYS A 132 4.38 -7.80 18.82
C CYS A 132 5.35 -8.49 19.81
N GLU A 133 5.79 -9.71 19.51
CA GLU A 133 6.84 -10.40 20.26
C GLU A 133 8.18 -9.69 20.11
N LEU A 134 8.58 -9.36 18.87
CA LEU A 134 9.85 -8.69 18.55
C LEU A 134 9.97 -7.31 19.20
N ILE A 135 8.90 -6.51 19.20
CA ILE A 135 8.93 -5.13 19.72
C ILE A 135 9.07 -5.12 21.25
N GLY A 136 8.45 -6.08 21.95
CA GLY A 136 8.46 -6.10 23.41
C GLY A 136 7.44 -5.13 24.04
N PRO A 137 7.24 -5.21 25.37
CA PRO A 137 6.38 -4.28 26.10
C PRO A 137 7.10 -2.98 26.44
N TRP A 138 6.34 -1.88 26.47
CA TRP A 138 6.83 -0.56 26.91
C TRP A 138 6.37 -0.28 28.35
N SER A 139 7.26 0.26 29.18
CA SER A 139 6.89 0.70 30.54
C SER A 139 6.20 2.06 30.52
N ASP A 140 5.39 2.33 31.56
CA ASP A 140 4.68 3.62 31.68
C ASP A 140 5.66 4.80 31.80
N ASP A 141 6.82 4.59 32.42
CA ASP A 141 7.87 5.61 32.53
C ASP A 141 8.48 5.94 31.15
N GLN A 142 8.69 4.93 30.30
CA GLN A 142 9.17 5.16 28.93
C GLN A 142 8.14 5.94 28.10
N ILE A 143 6.85 5.63 28.28
CA ILE A 143 5.76 6.33 27.59
C ILE A 143 5.71 7.80 28.03
N ARG A 144 5.81 8.09 29.34
CA ARG A 144 5.86 9.47 29.85
C ARG A 144 7.06 10.26 29.31
N GLN A 145 8.24 9.66 29.28
CA GLN A 145 9.42 10.29 28.68
C GLN A 145 9.24 10.58 27.18
N ALA A 146 8.51 9.73 26.46
CA ALA A 146 8.19 9.96 25.04
C ALA A 146 7.14 11.06 24.85
N GLU A 147 6.18 11.18 25.77
CA GLU A 147 5.20 12.28 25.81
C GLU A 147 5.89 13.63 26.02
N GLU A 148 6.90 13.71 26.90
CA GLU A 148 7.67 14.93 27.12
C GLU A 148 8.49 15.36 25.89
N LYS A 149 8.96 14.40 25.08
CA LYS A 149 9.78 14.67 23.89
C LYS A 149 8.97 15.06 22.66
N CYS A 150 7.66 14.77 22.62
CA CYS A 150 6.76 15.08 21.51
C CYS A 150 7.28 14.67 20.11
N ILE A 151 7.97 13.53 20.00
CA ILE A 151 8.51 13.04 18.73
C ILE A 151 7.38 12.41 17.90
N VAL A 152 7.33 12.78 16.61
CA VAL A 152 6.40 12.24 15.62
C VAL A 152 7.17 11.41 14.60
N GLU A 153 6.72 10.17 14.41
CA GLU A 153 7.29 9.23 13.46
C GLU A 153 6.50 9.25 12.15
N ASN A 154 7.19 9.16 11.02
CA ASN A 154 6.60 9.19 9.69
C ASN A 154 6.69 7.81 9.04
N PHE A 155 5.54 7.24 8.69
CA PHE A 155 5.45 5.94 8.00
C PHE A 155 5.03 6.14 6.56
N THR A 156 5.85 5.69 5.62
CA THR A 156 5.44 5.60 4.22
C THR A 156 4.67 4.32 4.00
N MET A 157 3.38 4.45 3.67
CA MET A 157 2.48 3.34 3.43
C MET A 157 2.81 2.67 2.10
N ASN A 158 2.91 1.34 2.08
CA ASN A 158 2.94 0.58 0.84
C ASN A 158 1.50 0.49 0.30
N THR A 159 1.09 1.42 -0.55
CA THR A 159 -0.23 1.40 -1.22
C THR A 159 -0.31 0.41 -2.38
N ARG A 160 0.83 -0.18 -2.76
CA ARG A 160 1.01 -1.04 -3.93
C ARG A 160 1.18 -2.52 -3.57
N TRP A 161 0.79 -2.89 -2.35
CA TRP A 161 0.90 -4.25 -1.83
C TRP A 161 0.18 -5.29 -2.70
N LEU A 162 -0.83 -4.91 -3.50
CA LEU A 162 -1.54 -5.84 -4.37
C LEU A 162 -0.62 -6.44 -5.46
N PHE A 163 0.45 -5.74 -5.85
CA PHE A 163 1.45 -6.30 -6.76
C PHE A 163 2.25 -7.46 -6.12
N GLU A 164 2.43 -7.43 -4.81
CA GLU A 164 3.15 -8.45 -4.04
C GLU A 164 2.21 -9.62 -3.66
N GLU A 165 1.05 -9.32 -3.08
CA GLU A 165 0.12 -10.32 -2.54
C GLU A 165 -0.80 -10.94 -3.60
N LYS A 166 -0.97 -10.29 -4.77
CA LYS A 166 -1.77 -10.71 -5.94
C LYS A 166 -3.25 -10.99 -5.69
N SER A 167 -3.69 -10.91 -4.45
CA SER A 167 -5.03 -11.26 -3.98
C SER A 167 -5.44 -10.32 -2.86
N MET A 168 -6.74 -10.08 -2.75
CA MET A 168 -7.34 -9.22 -1.72
C MET A 168 -8.67 -9.80 -1.30
N VAL A 169 -9.07 -9.50 -0.07
CA VAL A 169 -10.39 -9.81 0.49
C VAL A 169 -10.94 -8.56 1.20
N ILE A 170 -12.26 -8.43 1.25
CA ILE A 170 -12.90 -7.42 2.10
C ILE A 170 -13.00 -8.02 3.50
N CYS A 171 -12.42 -7.35 4.50
CA CYS A 171 -12.53 -7.80 5.87
C CYS A 171 -13.97 -7.64 6.36
N PRO A 172 -14.65 -8.69 6.86
CA PRO A 172 -16.05 -8.61 7.29
C PRO A 172 -16.25 -7.71 8.52
N THR A 173 -15.19 -7.44 9.29
CA THR A 173 -15.25 -6.60 10.49
C THR A 173 -15.02 -5.14 10.17
N SER A 174 -14.03 -4.82 9.33
CA SER A 174 -13.66 -3.43 9.03
C SER A 174 -14.23 -2.92 7.72
N HIS A 175 -14.79 -3.79 6.88
CA HIS A 175 -15.22 -3.50 5.51
C HIS A 175 -14.11 -2.93 4.61
N CYS A 176 -12.86 -2.99 5.06
CA CYS A 176 -11.72 -2.54 4.28
C CYS A 176 -11.12 -3.68 3.46
N PRO A 177 -10.62 -3.38 2.26
CA PRO A 177 -9.82 -4.32 1.50
C PRO A 177 -8.48 -4.55 2.17
N VAL A 178 -8.17 -5.83 2.41
CA VAL A 178 -6.93 -6.26 3.05
C VAL A 178 -6.35 -7.48 2.33
N PRO A 179 -5.03 -7.74 2.46
CA PRO A 179 -4.45 -9.02 2.09
C PRO A 179 -5.16 -10.17 2.83
N PRO A 180 -5.35 -11.35 2.19
CA PRO A 180 -6.03 -12.48 2.81
C PRO A 180 -5.47 -12.86 4.19
N ARG A 181 -4.15 -12.83 4.36
CA ARG A 181 -3.49 -13.14 5.65
C ARG A 181 -3.94 -12.29 6.84
N PHE A 182 -4.56 -11.14 6.58
CA PHE A 182 -5.09 -10.23 7.60
C PHE A 182 -6.62 -10.27 7.73
N SER A 183 -7.29 -11.27 7.15
CA SER A 183 -8.72 -11.51 7.30
C SER A 183 -9.01 -12.89 7.90
N THR A 184 -10.05 -12.97 8.73
CA THR A 184 -10.52 -14.22 9.36
C THR A 184 -11.06 -15.25 8.36
N GLU A 185 -11.47 -14.82 7.16
CA GLU A 185 -12.02 -15.72 6.14
C GLU A 185 -10.95 -16.49 5.35
N SER A 186 -9.66 -16.22 5.59
CA SER A 186 -8.55 -16.83 4.85
C SER A 186 -8.15 -18.23 5.30
N GLY A 187 -8.81 -18.80 6.32
CA GLY A 187 -8.44 -20.06 6.96
C GLY A 187 -8.43 -21.32 6.06
N GLU A 188 -8.91 -21.25 4.82
CA GLU A 188 -8.93 -22.40 3.89
C GLU A 188 -8.57 -22.04 2.43
N ALA A 189 -7.84 -20.96 2.18
CA ALA A 189 -7.26 -20.73 0.85
C ALA A 189 -6.00 -21.59 0.67
N LYS A 190 -6.18 -22.89 0.39
CA LYS A 190 -5.11 -23.77 -0.09
C LYS A 190 -4.48 -23.17 -1.35
N ASP A 191 -3.18 -23.36 -1.48
CA ASP A 191 -2.24 -22.97 -2.54
C ASP A 191 -2.67 -23.24 -4.01
N ASP A 192 -3.84 -23.81 -4.27
CA ASP A 192 -4.39 -23.99 -5.61
C ASP A 192 -5.21 -22.76 -6.04
N CYS A 193 -4.48 -21.71 -6.38
CA CYS A 193 -4.97 -20.62 -7.21
C CYS A 193 -5.55 -21.19 -8.53
N THR A 194 -6.87 -21.20 -8.68
CA THR A 194 -7.50 -20.93 -10.00
C THR A 194 -8.97 -20.49 -9.95
N ASP A 195 -9.79 -20.83 -8.94
CA ASP A 195 -11.25 -20.62 -9.09
C ASP A 195 -12.05 -20.00 -7.94
N SER A 196 -11.48 -19.81 -6.74
CA SER A 196 -12.11 -18.95 -5.72
C SER A 196 -11.81 -17.49 -6.04
N LYS A 197 -12.49 -17.01 -7.08
CA LYS A 197 -12.48 -15.63 -7.60
C LYS A 197 -12.53 -14.64 -6.46
N MET A 198 -11.64 -13.65 -6.53
CA MET A 198 -11.76 -12.33 -5.87
C MET A 198 -13.23 -11.89 -5.93
N GLN A 199 -14.01 -12.08 -4.86
CA GLN A 199 -15.38 -11.56 -4.79
C GLN A 199 -15.33 -10.14 -4.26
N LEU A 200 -14.67 -9.28 -5.03
CA LEU A 200 -14.83 -7.83 -4.94
C LEU A 200 -16.27 -7.44 -5.22
N LEU A 201 -16.90 -8.16 -6.15
CA LEU A 201 -18.30 -8.03 -6.47
C LEU A 201 -19.11 -8.84 -5.46
N MET A 202 -19.94 -8.16 -4.66
CA MET A 202 -20.91 -8.83 -3.81
C MET A 202 -21.77 -9.79 -4.63
N PRO A 203 -21.61 -11.13 -4.44
CA PRO A 203 -22.41 -12.09 -5.15
C PRO A 203 -23.81 -12.11 -4.54
N PHE A 204 -24.82 -11.73 -5.29
CA PHE A 204 -26.19 -12.04 -4.88
C PHE A 204 -26.54 -13.44 -5.39
N SER A 205 -26.77 -14.35 -4.46
CA SER A 205 -27.27 -15.69 -4.73
C SER A 205 -28.50 -15.92 -3.84
N PRO A 206 -29.71 -15.72 -4.38
CA PRO A 206 -30.94 -15.88 -3.61
C PRO A 206 -31.14 -17.33 -3.16
N GLU A 207 -30.47 -18.28 -3.83
CA GLU A 207 -30.59 -19.73 -3.60
C GLU A 207 -29.83 -20.23 -2.37
N LYS A 208 -28.87 -19.45 -1.83
CA LYS A 208 -28.08 -19.84 -0.65
C LYS A 208 -28.80 -19.64 0.68
N ALA A 209 -29.93 -18.92 0.69
CA ALA A 209 -30.74 -18.76 1.90
C ALA A 209 -31.43 -20.08 2.29
N LYS A 210 -31.71 -20.26 3.58
CA LYS A 210 -32.31 -21.49 4.17
C LYS A 210 -33.61 -21.95 3.46
N HIS A 211 -34.31 -21.04 2.77
CA HIS A 211 -35.50 -21.30 1.93
C HIS A 211 -35.43 -20.61 0.55
N GLY A 212 -34.22 -20.28 0.09
CA GLY A 212 -33.97 -19.46 -1.09
C GLY A 212 -34.62 -19.98 -2.37
N ALA A 213 -34.64 -21.30 -2.56
CA ALA A 213 -35.27 -21.95 -3.71
C ALA A 213 -36.80 -21.73 -3.75
N SER A 214 -37.50 -21.89 -2.61
CA SER A 214 -38.95 -21.67 -2.54
C SER A 214 -39.30 -20.19 -2.66
N ILE A 215 -38.51 -19.29 -2.04
CA ILE A 215 -38.69 -17.84 -2.16
C ILE A 215 -38.54 -17.40 -3.63
N ALA A 216 -37.45 -17.80 -4.30
CA ALA A 216 -37.22 -17.46 -5.70
C ALA A 216 -38.28 -18.06 -6.65
N PHE A 217 -38.83 -19.23 -6.30
CA PHE A 217 -39.91 -19.85 -7.04
C PHE A 217 -41.22 -19.06 -6.92
N PHE A 218 -41.67 -18.75 -5.70
CA PHE A 218 -42.91 -17.98 -5.47
C PHE A 218 -42.83 -16.56 -6.03
N GLU A 219 -41.67 -15.93 -5.97
CA GLU A 219 -41.47 -14.61 -6.54
C GLU A 219 -41.71 -14.59 -8.06
N ARG A 220 -41.20 -15.59 -8.79
CA ARG A 220 -41.45 -15.76 -10.23
C ARG A 220 -42.91 -16.14 -10.49
N LEU A 221 -43.48 -17.02 -9.67
CA LEU A 221 -44.86 -17.46 -9.82
C LEU A 221 -45.84 -16.30 -9.63
N PHE A 222 -45.64 -15.44 -8.62
CA PHE A 222 -46.52 -14.30 -8.34
C PHE A 222 -46.36 -13.16 -9.35
N TYR A 223 -45.21 -13.06 -10.04
CA TYR A 223 -45.08 -12.16 -11.18
C TYR A 223 -45.96 -12.59 -12.37
N ASP A 224 -46.08 -13.90 -12.60
CA ASP A 224 -46.84 -14.48 -13.71
C ASP A 224 -48.35 -14.57 -13.43
N LEU A 225 -48.82 -14.29 -12.21
CA LEU A 225 -50.21 -14.47 -11.77
C LEU A 225 -50.92 -13.15 -11.49
N ASP A 226 -52.23 -13.12 -11.79
CA ASP A 226 -53.10 -12.05 -11.29
C ASP A 226 -53.19 -12.09 -9.76
N ALA A 227 -53.39 -10.92 -9.15
CA ALA A 227 -53.47 -10.70 -7.72
C ALA A 227 -54.25 -11.80 -6.98
N LEU A 228 -53.56 -12.43 -6.02
CA LEU A 228 -54.10 -13.48 -5.17
C LEU A 228 -54.84 -12.86 -3.99
N LYS A 229 -55.89 -13.52 -3.51
CA LYS A 229 -56.71 -13.05 -2.37
C LYS A 229 -56.43 -13.81 -1.07
N SER A 230 -55.65 -14.88 -1.15
CA SER A 230 -55.37 -15.75 -0.01
C SER A 230 -54.48 -15.08 1.05
N ASP A 231 -54.83 -15.29 2.31
CA ASP A 231 -54.15 -14.74 3.50
C ASP A 231 -53.36 -15.80 4.30
N ASN A 232 -53.60 -17.08 4.03
CA ASN A 232 -52.92 -18.20 4.69
C ASN A 232 -52.53 -19.30 3.67
N PHE A 233 -51.64 -20.21 4.06
CA PHE A 233 -51.15 -21.25 3.16
C PHE A 233 -52.21 -22.28 2.73
N ASP A 234 -53.29 -22.48 3.49
CA ASP A 234 -54.39 -23.36 3.11
C ASP A 234 -55.24 -22.74 1.99
N ALA A 235 -55.62 -21.47 2.16
CA ALA A 235 -56.32 -20.68 1.15
C ALA A 235 -55.47 -20.54 -0.13
N LEU A 236 -54.16 -20.31 0.02
CA LEU A 236 -53.24 -20.22 -1.11
C LEU A 236 -53.20 -21.53 -1.91
N MET A 237 -53.18 -22.68 -1.24
CA MET A 237 -53.22 -23.99 -1.90
C MET A 237 -54.50 -24.18 -2.73
N ASP A 238 -55.64 -23.79 -2.17
CA ASP A 238 -56.92 -23.91 -2.86
C ASP A 238 -57.04 -22.93 -4.04
N GLU A 239 -56.54 -21.69 -3.88
CA GLU A 239 -56.51 -20.68 -4.95
C GLU A 239 -55.56 -21.10 -6.08
N LEU A 240 -54.40 -21.69 -5.77
CA LEU A 240 -53.46 -22.22 -6.77
C LEU A 240 -54.05 -23.41 -7.53
N ARG A 241 -54.78 -24.31 -6.85
CA ARG A 241 -55.48 -25.44 -7.48
C ARG A 241 -56.62 -24.97 -8.38
N GLN A 242 -57.39 -23.98 -7.94
CA GLN A 242 -58.46 -23.41 -8.75
C GLN A 242 -57.90 -22.75 -10.03
N LYS A 243 -56.87 -21.90 -9.88
CA LYS A 243 -56.19 -21.28 -11.03
C LYS A 243 -55.52 -22.31 -11.94
N GLN A 244 -55.05 -23.43 -11.40
CA GLN A 244 -54.49 -24.52 -12.20
C GLN A 244 -55.54 -25.15 -13.12
N ILE A 245 -56.75 -25.41 -12.60
CA ILE A 245 -57.87 -25.96 -13.38
C ILE A 245 -58.25 -24.97 -14.49
N ASP A 246 -58.36 -23.69 -14.16
CA ASP A 246 -58.69 -22.63 -15.12
C ASP A 246 -57.62 -22.50 -16.22
N CYS A 247 -56.33 -22.59 -15.88
CA CYS A 247 -55.24 -22.56 -16.86
C CYS A 247 -55.27 -23.78 -17.79
N ARG A 248 -55.57 -24.98 -17.26
CA ARG A 248 -55.72 -26.19 -18.08
C ARG A 248 -56.89 -26.09 -19.05
N GLN A 249 -57.99 -25.46 -18.63
CA GLN A 249 -59.15 -25.21 -19.50
C GLN A 249 -58.84 -24.18 -20.59
N LYS A 250 -57.98 -23.20 -20.31
CA LYS A 250 -57.52 -22.18 -21.27
C LYS A 250 -56.39 -22.65 -22.19
N GLY A 251 -55.82 -23.83 -21.97
CA GLY A 251 -54.74 -24.40 -22.79
C GLY A 251 -53.31 -24.00 -22.38
N ASP A 252 -53.14 -23.28 -21.27
CA ASP A 252 -51.83 -22.85 -20.76
C ASP A 252 -51.22 -23.91 -19.83
N PHE A 253 -50.78 -25.02 -20.43
CA PHE A 253 -50.21 -26.15 -19.69
C PHE A 253 -48.92 -25.82 -18.94
N ALA A 254 -48.13 -24.85 -19.43
CA ALA A 254 -46.90 -24.41 -18.78
C ALA A 254 -47.18 -23.72 -17.43
N LEU A 255 -48.17 -22.82 -17.38
CA LEU A 255 -48.58 -22.15 -16.15
C LEU A 255 -49.25 -23.14 -15.19
N ALA A 256 -50.06 -24.07 -15.72
CA ALA A 256 -50.66 -25.12 -14.91
C ALA A 256 -49.63 -26.06 -14.24
N GLN A 257 -48.50 -26.33 -14.90
CA GLN A 257 -47.40 -27.09 -14.31
C GLN A 257 -46.63 -26.28 -13.25
N LYS A 258 -46.42 -24.98 -13.49
CA LYS A 258 -45.84 -24.08 -12.48
C LYS A 258 -46.73 -23.99 -11.24
N LEU A 259 -48.04 -23.86 -11.40
CA LEU A 259 -49.01 -23.83 -10.30
C LEU A 259 -49.01 -25.14 -9.49
N GLN A 260 -48.87 -26.28 -10.16
CA GLN A 260 -48.72 -27.58 -9.49
C GLN A 260 -47.48 -27.62 -8.59
N LYS A 261 -46.33 -27.20 -9.12
CA LYS A 261 -45.08 -27.09 -8.37
C LYS A 261 -45.18 -26.07 -7.23
N GLY A 262 -45.95 -24.99 -7.43
CA GLY A 262 -46.27 -24.05 -6.36
C GLY A 262 -46.95 -24.72 -5.18
N GLY A 263 -47.90 -25.62 -5.45
CA GLY A 263 -48.52 -26.40 -4.38
C GLY A 263 -47.54 -27.30 -3.64
N GLU A 264 -46.66 -27.99 -4.37
CA GLU A 264 -45.58 -28.81 -3.78
C GLU A 264 -44.64 -27.97 -2.90
N HIS A 265 -44.33 -26.74 -3.30
CA HIS A 265 -43.52 -25.81 -2.51
C HIS A 265 -44.26 -25.28 -1.26
N VAL A 266 -45.58 -25.05 -1.32
CA VAL A 266 -46.37 -24.69 -0.13
C VAL A 266 -46.39 -25.85 0.86
N ASP A 267 -46.62 -27.07 0.39
CA ASP A 267 -46.59 -28.27 1.24
C ASP A 267 -45.21 -28.48 1.87
N ALA A 268 -44.14 -28.24 1.12
CA ALA A 268 -42.77 -28.28 1.64
C ALA A 268 -42.52 -27.22 2.73
N LEU A 269 -43.07 -26.00 2.59
CA LEU A 269 -42.95 -24.95 3.60
C LEU A 269 -43.77 -25.26 4.87
N LYS A 270 -44.98 -25.82 4.71
CA LYS A 270 -45.79 -26.31 5.84
C LYS A 270 -45.10 -27.42 6.62
N ASN A 271 -44.47 -28.37 5.91
CA ASN A 271 -43.73 -29.47 6.52
C ASN A 271 -42.53 -28.99 7.37
N VAL A 272 -42.01 -27.79 7.09
CA VAL A 272 -40.89 -27.17 7.83
C VAL A 272 -41.40 -26.16 8.88
N SER A 273 -42.73 -26.05 9.07
CA SER A 273 -43.37 -25.12 10.00
C SER A 273 -43.00 -23.64 9.78
N VAL A 274 -42.76 -23.26 8.52
CA VAL A 274 -42.53 -21.86 8.14
C VAL A 274 -43.87 -21.11 8.17
N HIS A 275 -43.90 -19.88 8.68
CA HIS A 275 -45.11 -19.06 8.69
C HIS A 275 -45.21 -18.23 7.41
N GLU A 276 -46.42 -17.81 7.02
CA GLU A 276 -46.67 -16.99 5.83
C GLU A 276 -45.89 -15.68 5.85
N GLY A 277 -45.80 -15.08 7.04
CA GLY A 277 -45.00 -13.87 7.29
C GLY A 277 -43.51 -14.06 6.99
N ASP A 278 -42.97 -15.26 7.21
CA ASP A 278 -41.56 -15.56 6.93
C ASP A 278 -41.30 -15.69 5.42
N LEU A 279 -42.25 -16.24 4.67
CA LEU A 279 -42.16 -16.30 3.21
C LEU A 279 -42.22 -14.90 2.60
N LEU A 280 -43.21 -14.09 3.00
CA LEU A 280 -43.36 -12.71 2.52
C LEU A 280 -42.19 -11.83 2.96
N GLY A 281 -41.72 -11.97 4.20
CA GLY A 281 -40.52 -11.31 4.70
C GLY A 281 -39.28 -11.72 3.92
N GLY A 282 -39.13 -13.01 3.61
CA GLY A 282 -38.05 -13.52 2.77
C GLY A 282 -38.08 -12.95 1.34
N MET A 283 -39.27 -12.86 0.73
CA MET A 283 -39.45 -12.23 -0.59
C MET A 283 -39.15 -10.73 -0.56
N ALA A 284 -39.62 -10.01 0.46
CA ALA A 284 -39.35 -8.59 0.65
C ALA A 284 -37.84 -8.34 0.82
N ASN A 285 -37.17 -9.15 1.64
CA ASN A 285 -35.72 -9.09 1.81
C ASN A 285 -34.99 -9.39 0.50
N ALA A 286 -35.41 -10.38 -0.28
CA ALA A 286 -34.81 -10.69 -1.57
C ALA A 286 -34.97 -9.54 -2.60
N VAL A 287 -36.12 -8.85 -2.61
CA VAL A 287 -36.32 -7.63 -3.41
C VAL A 287 -35.38 -6.53 -2.94
N GLN A 288 -35.29 -6.30 -1.64
CA GLN A 288 -34.41 -5.29 -1.05
C GLN A 288 -32.94 -5.57 -1.35
N GLU A 289 -32.47 -6.80 -1.19
CA GLU A 289 -31.11 -7.22 -1.53
C GLU A 289 -30.79 -7.00 -3.01
N ARG A 290 -31.73 -7.28 -3.93
CA ARG A 290 -31.53 -7.00 -5.36
C ARG A 290 -31.47 -5.51 -5.65
N TYR A 291 -32.29 -4.72 -4.98
CA TYR A 291 -32.24 -3.26 -5.10
C TYR A 291 -30.88 -2.73 -4.62
N LEU A 292 -30.42 -3.16 -3.45
CA LEU A 292 -29.11 -2.81 -2.90
C LEU A 292 -27.98 -3.27 -3.84
N ARG A 293 -28.03 -4.50 -4.35
CA ARG A 293 -27.04 -5.02 -5.31
C ARG A 293 -27.03 -4.21 -6.61
N ARG A 294 -28.20 -3.85 -7.14
CA ARG A 294 -28.30 -3.02 -8.35
C ARG A 294 -27.65 -1.66 -8.10
N ARG A 295 -27.98 -1.00 -6.98
CA ARG A 295 -27.40 0.29 -6.58
C ARG A 295 -25.88 0.19 -6.44
N TYR A 296 -25.37 -0.87 -5.81
CA TYR A 296 -23.95 -1.19 -5.73
C TYR A 296 -23.29 -1.31 -7.11
N LEU A 297 -23.88 -2.07 -8.03
CA LEU A 297 -23.36 -2.23 -9.39
C LEU A 297 -23.41 -0.92 -10.19
N ASP A 298 -24.46 -0.12 -10.02
CA ASP A 298 -24.57 1.19 -10.64
C ASP A 298 -23.48 2.15 -10.14
N ASN A 299 -23.19 2.15 -8.83
CA ASN A 299 -22.09 2.93 -8.24
C ASN A 299 -20.73 2.44 -8.73
N MET A 300 -20.46 1.14 -8.71
CA MET A 300 -19.24 0.55 -9.25
C MET A 300 -19.01 0.92 -10.73
N ASN A 301 -20.07 0.88 -11.56
CA ASN A 301 -19.97 1.27 -12.96
C ASN A 301 -19.60 2.74 -13.16
N ARG A 302 -20.09 3.63 -12.28
CA ARG A 302 -19.70 5.04 -12.29
C ARG A 302 -18.22 5.19 -11.93
N GLU A 303 -17.79 4.55 -10.85
CA GLU A 303 -16.43 4.72 -10.32
C GLU A 303 -15.34 4.01 -11.15
N ILE A 304 -15.67 2.96 -11.90
CA ILE A 304 -14.74 2.35 -12.87
C ILE A 304 -14.26 3.38 -13.91
N VAL A 305 -15.06 4.40 -14.23
CA VAL A 305 -14.64 5.48 -15.13
C VAL A 305 -13.50 6.29 -14.51
N SER A 306 -13.57 6.59 -13.21
CA SER A 306 -12.51 7.25 -12.44
C SER A 306 -11.20 6.47 -12.49
N LEU A 307 -11.28 5.13 -12.34
CA LEU A 307 -10.13 4.24 -12.41
C LEU A 307 -9.45 4.24 -13.79
N ARG A 308 -10.24 4.17 -14.87
CA ARG A 308 -9.71 4.28 -16.25
C ARG A 308 -9.05 5.63 -16.52
N TRP A 309 -9.56 6.69 -15.92
CA TRP A 309 -8.96 8.02 -16.04
C TRP A 309 -7.64 8.09 -15.28
N ALA A 310 -7.58 7.54 -14.06
CA ALA A 310 -6.36 7.46 -13.26
C ALA A 310 -5.26 6.65 -13.97
N GLU A 311 -5.60 5.50 -14.58
CA GLU A 311 -4.67 4.69 -15.37
C GLU A 311 -4.03 5.50 -16.51
N LYS A 312 -4.85 6.20 -17.31
CA LYS A 312 -4.37 7.05 -18.42
C LYS A 312 -3.50 8.19 -17.92
N THR A 313 -3.90 8.82 -16.82
CA THR A 313 -3.15 9.91 -16.20
C THR A 313 -1.79 9.42 -15.70
N HIS A 314 -1.76 8.29 -15.00
CA HIS A 314 -0.55 7.65 -14.52
C HIS A 314 0.43 7.30 -15.65
N ALA A 315 -0.06 6.69 -16.73
CA ALA A 315 0.77 6.36 -17.89
C ALA A 315 1.41 7.62 -18.51
N ARG A 316 0.65 8.70 -18.63
CA ARG A 316 1.17 9.99 -19.11
C ARG A 316 2.22 10.58 -18.16
N GLU A 317 1.97 10.52 -16.85
CA GLU A 317 2.93 10.99 -15.84
C GLU A 317 4.21 10.18 -15.82
N LEU A 318 4.14 8.86 -16.03
CA LEU A 318 5.31 8.00 -16.16
C LEU A 318 6.19 8.44 -17.34
N LEU A 319 5.60 8.64 -18.52
CA LEU A 319 6.33 9.12 -19.70
C LEU A 319 6.97 10.50 -19.45
N GLU A 320 6.25 11.41 -18.82
CA GLU A 320 6.78 12.74 -18.49
C GLU A 320 7.92 12.65 -17.48
N ALA A 321 7.79 11.83 -16.45
CA ALA A 321 8.85 11.65 -15.46
C ALA A 321 10.07 10.93 -16.03
N GLU A 322 9.90 9.97 -16.93
CA GLU A 322 11.00 9.32 -17.66
C GLU A 322 11.78 10.36 -18.48
N ARG A 323 11.07 11.25 -19.18
CA ARG A 323 11.67 12.37 -19.91
C ARG A 323 12.43 13.31 -18.98
N GLN A 324 11.83 13.68 -17.85
CA GLN A 324 12.46 14.56 -16.86
C GLN A 324 13.68 13.91 -16.21
N LEU A 325 13.61 12.63 -15.87
CA LEU A 325 14.72 11.88 -15.28
C LEU A 325 15.85 11.71 -16.29
N SER A 326 15.53 11.41 -17.56
CA SER A 326 16.52 11.33 -18.64
C SER A 326 17.24 12.67 -18.83
N SER A 327 16.49 13.78 -18.87
CA SER A 327 17.03 15.13 -18.92
C SER A 327 17.89 15.46 -17.69
N ALA A 328 17.45 15.09 -16.48
CA ALA A 328 18.21 15.27 -15.26
C ALA A 328 19.52 14.45 -15.25
N VAL A 329 19.49 13.22 -15.77
CA VAL A 329 20.67 12.37 -15.95
C VAL A 329 21.63 13.01 -16.96
N GLU A 330 21.16 13.48 -18.11
CA GLU A 330 21.99 14.20 -19.08
C GLU A 330 22.59 15.48 -18.49
N MET A 331 21.81 16.25 -17.73
CA MET A 331 22.29 17.44 -17.03
C MET A 331 23.34 17.09 -15.97
N SER A 332 23.13 15.99 -15.22
CA SER A 332 24.08 15.49 -14.23
C SER A 332 25.40 15.05 -14.88
N ARG A 333 25.35 14.46 -16.08
CA ARG A 333 26.54 14.09 -16.86
C ARG A 333 27.31 15.31 -17.33
N ASN A 334 26.62 16.37 -17.74
CA ASN A 334 27.25 17.57 -18.26
C ASN A 334 27.76 18.52 -17.17
N VAL A 335 27.43 18.29 -15.88
CA VAL A 335 27.79 19.09 -14.66
C VAL A 335 27.74 20.61 -14.91
N SER A 336 26.92 21.05 -15.86
CA SER A 336 26.94 22.41 -16.35
C SER A 336 25.74 23.12 -15.79
N LEU A 337 26.02 24.08 -14.91
CA LEU A 337 24.97 24.93 -14.36
C LEU A 337 24.41 25.87 -15.45
N PRO A 338 23.11 26.22 -15.38
CA PRO A 338 22.51 27.23 -16.24
C PRO A 338 23.31 28.54 -16.23
N SER A 339 23.39 29.20 -17.39
CA SER A 339 24.20 30.40 -17.57
C SER A 339 23.74 31.58 -16.69
N THR A 340 22.46 31.63 -16.33
CA THR A 340 21.89 32.60 -15.38
C THR A 340 22.48 32.45 -13.98
N VAL A 341 22.50 31.23 -13.44
CA VAL A 341 23.08 30.92 -12.13
C VAL A 341 24.59 31.21 -12.13
N LYS A 342 25.29 30.89 -13.22
CA LYS A 342 26.72 31.23 -13.38
C LYS A 342 26.96 32.74 -13.39
N LYS A 343 26.11 33.52 -14.06
CA LYS A 343 26.21 34.98 -14.10
C LYS A 343 25.96 35.60 -12.73
N GLU A 344 24.90 35.21 -12.04
CA GLU A 344 24.59 35.73 -10.71
C GLU A 344 25.65 35.34 -9.66
N ALA A 345 26.17 34.11 -9.71
CA ALA A 345 27.26 33.70 -8.83
C ALA A 345 28.56 34.48 -9.09
N ARG A 346 28.86 34.79 -10.36
CA ARG A 346 29.99 35.68 -10.72
C ARG A 346 29.76 37.11 -10.25
N ASN A 347 28.55 37.64 -10.41
CA ASN A 347 28.18 38.98 -9.94
C ASN A 347 28.25 39.08 -8.40
N GLY A 348 27.89 38.02 -7.69
CA GLY A 348 27.97 37.91 -6.23
C GLY A 348 29.34 37.48 -5.70
N GLY A 349 30.34 37.24 -6.55
CA GLY A 349 31.67 36.78 -6.14
C GLY A 349 31.72 35.38 -5.52
N VAL A 350 30.66 34.57 -5.66
CA VAL A 350 30.55 33.24 -5.06
C VAL A 350 31.05 32.19 -6.06
N ARG A 351 32.07 31.42 -5.66
CA ARG A 351 32.58 30.30 -6.47
C ARG A 351 31.72 29.06 -6.25
N LEU A 352 31.00 28.63 -7.29
CA LEU A 352 30.12 27.46 -7.21
C LEU A 352 30.95 26.17 -7.21
N ARG A 353 30.73 25.30 -6.22
CA ARG A 353 31.40 23.99 -6.11
C ARG A 353 31.17 23.12 -7.35
N PHE A 354 29.99 23.20 -7.96
CA PHE A 354 29.66 22.49 -9.19
C PHE A 354 30.54 22.91 -10.38
N GLU A 355 30.95 24.18 -10.50
CA GLU A 355 31.84 24.63 -11.58
C GLU A 355 33.27 24.10 -11.37
N ALA A 356 33.71 23.98 -10.11
CA ALA A 356 34.99 23.36 -9.75
C ALA A 356 35.00 21.83 -10.00
N VAL A 357 33.88 21.15 -9.70
CA VAL A 357 33.71 19.72 -9.97
C VAL A 357 33.58 19.46 -11.47
N ALA A 358 32.87 20.29 -12.22
CA ALA A 358 32.76 20.20 -13.69
C ALA A 358 34.11 20.40 -14.39
N THR A 359 34.90 21.38 -13.96
CA THR A 359 36.27 21.58 -14.48
C THR A 359 37.18 20.41 -14.12
N ARG A 360 37.09 19.86 -12.90
CA ARG A 360 37.83 18.64 -12.53
C ARG A 360 37.41 17.44 -13.37
N LEU A 361 36.12 17.23 -13.61
CA LEU A 361 35.59 16.14 -14.46
C LEU A 361 36.00 16.30 -15.93
N ASN A 362 35.92 17.51 -16.48
CA ASN A 362 36.38 17.77 -17.85
C ASN A 362 37.89 17.54 -17.99
N ASN A 363 38.69 17.94 -16.98
CA ASN A 363 40.13 17.67 -16.97
C ASN A 363 40.45 16.18 -16.81
N LEU A 364 39.58 15.41 -16.13
CA LEU A 364 39.69 13.95 -16.02
C LEU A 364 39.27 13.25 -17.34
N ASP A 365 38.26 13.75 -18.04
CA ASP A 365 37.83 13.22 -19.34
C ASP A 365 38.85 13.50 -20.46
N GLU A 366 39.63 14.58 -20.38
CA GLU A 366 40.77 14.82 -21.29
C GLU A 366 41.92 13.83 -21.09
N LEU A 367 42.04 13.22 -19.91
CA LEU A 367 43.05 12.18 -19.62
C LEU A 367 42.58 10.75 -19.96
N GLY A 368 41.35 10.53 -20.42
CA GLY A 368 40.88 9.16 -20.65
C GLY A 368 39.68 8.90 -21.57
N ARG A 369 38.97 9.92 -22.10
CA ARG A 369 37.72 9.67 -22.86
C ARG A 369 37.45 10.55 -24.08
N LYS A 370 38.39 11.36 -24.54
CA LYS A 370 38.44 11.62 -25.99
C LYS A 370 38.99 10.36 -26.64
N GLY A 371 38.12 9.44 -27.04
CA GLY A 371 38.50 8.32 -27.88
C GLY A 371 39.32 8.86 -29.05
N ILE A 372 40.64 8.63 -29.02
CA ILE A 372 41.53 8.99 -30.11
C ILE A 372 41.14 8.06 -31.24
N LYS A 373 40.19 8.49 -32.07
CA LYS A 373 39.49 7.68 -33.08
C LYS A 373 40.40 7.05 -34.16
N TYR A 374 41.72 7.18 -34.04
CA TYR A 374 42.70 6.67 -35.00
C TYR A 374 44.04 6.21 -34.39
N CYS A 375 44.13 5.97 -33.07
CA CYS A 375 45.34 5.41 -32.48
C CYS A 375 45.11 3.95 -32.06
N SER A 376 45.61 3.01 -32.86
CA SER A 376 45.66 1.57 -32.58
C SER A 376 46.68 1.17 -31.49
N PHE A 377 47.23 2.15 -30.77
CA PHE A 377 48.24 1.93 -29.75
C PHE A 377 47.63 2.19 -28.37
N SER A 378 47.41 1.12 -27.61
CA SER A 378 47.14 1.21 -26.17
C SER A 378 48.25 2.04 -25.52
N PRO A 379 47.94 3.14 -24.81
CA PRO A 379 48.96 3.94 -24.18
C PRO A 379 49.75 3.09 -23.18
N MET A 380 51.07 3.04 -23.38
CA MET A 380 52.01 2.27 -22.57
C MET A 380 53.05 3.18 -21.92
N VAL A 381 53.28 3.01 -20.62
CA VAL A 381 54.31 3.75 -19.88
C VAL A 381 55.17 2.75 -19.12
N THR A 382 56.50 2.85 -19.27
CA THR A 382 57.44 2.03 -18.50
C THR A 382 58.18 2.91 -17.50
N LYS A 383 58.07 2.60 -16.21
CA LYS A 383 58.80 3.28 -15.13
C LYS A 383 59.65 2.30 -14.34
N THR A 384 60.80 2.75 -13.83
CA THR A 384 61.58 1.94 -12.90
C THR A 384 60.96 1.97 -11.52
N LEU A 385 61.18 0.93 -10.72
CA LEU A 385 60.68 0.88 -9.35
C LEU A 385 61.21 2.06 -8.50
N GLN A 386 62.45 2.47 -8.73
CA GLN A 386 63.04 3.67 -8.12
C GLN A 386 62.31 4.97 -8.48
N GLN A 387 61.87 5.12 -9.73
CA GLN A 387 61.08 6.29 -10.15
C GLN A 387 59.74 6.32 -9.45
N LEU A 388 59.04 5.19 -9.38
CA LEU A 388 57.73 5.09 -8.72
C LEU A 388 57.81 5.35 -7.20
N ARG A 389 58.91 4.98 -6.55
CA ARG A 389 59.18 5.35 -5.14
C ARG A 389 59.44 6.84 -4.96
N ARG A 390 60.22 7.46 -5.85
CA ARG A 390 60.47 8.91 -5.82
C ARG A 390 59.18 9.72 -6.02
N GLU A 391 58.30 9.24 -6.89
CA GLU A 391 56.98 9.82 -7.14
C GLU A 391 55.95 9.51 -6.05
N ARG A 392 56.33 8.77 -4.99
CA ARG A 392 55.46 8.34 -3.87
C ARG A 392 54.24 7.49 -4.28
N VAL A 393 54.25 6.93 -5.48
CA VAL A 393 53.19 6.06 -6.00
C VAL A 393 53.24 4.69 -5.31
N VAL A 394 54.43 4.18 -5.01
CA VAL A 394 54.62 2.86 -4.37
C VAL A 394 55.18 3.03 -2.95
N ARG A 395 54.43 2.55 -1.95
CA ARG A 395 54.80 2.62 -0.53
C ARG A 395 55.51 1.35 -0.04
N GLU A 396 54.99 0.18 -0.41
CA GLU A 396 55.59 -1.12 -0.06
C GLU A 396 55.71 -2.02 -1.29
N THR A 397 56.76 -2.82 -1.32
CA THR A 397 57.10 -3.75 -2.40
C THR A 397 57.34 -5.14 -1.84
N SER A 398 57.04 -6.19 -2.61
CA SER A 398 57.37 -7.55 -2.15
C SER A 398 58.86 -7.73 -1.84
N PRO A 399 59.22 -8.51 -0.80
CA PRO A 399 60.62 -8.70 -0.37
C PRO A 399 61.57 -9.20 -1.46
N TRP A 400 61.06 -10.00 -2.41
CA TRP A 400 61.85 -10.54 -3.51
C TRP A 400 62.24 -9.48 -4.54
N LEU A 401 61.41 -8.45 -4.78
CA LEU A 401 61.74 -7.32 -5.66
C LEU A 401 62.83 -6.45 -5.04
N GLU A 402 62.78 -6.26 -3.71
CA GLU A 402 63.82 -5.52 -2.98
C GLU A 402 65.16 -6.24 -3.01
N SER A 403 65.16 -7.57 -2.87
CA SER A 403 66.37 -8.40 -3.00
C SER A 403 67.04 -8.20 -4.37
N ILE A 404 66.25 -8.05 -5.43
CA ILE A 404 66.73 -7.83 -6.79
C ILE A 404 67.39 -6.45 -6.94
N GLU A 405 66.76 -5.39 -6.45
CA GLU A 405 67.38 -4.05 -6.46
C GLU A 405 68.67 -4.01 -5.64
N ARG A 406 68.70 -4.64 -4.46
CA ARG A 406 69.90 -4.72 -3.60
C ARG A 406 71.06 -5.47 -4.28
N SER A 407 70.74 -6.46 -5.13
CA SER A 407 71.73 -7.20 -5.92
C SER A 407 72.21 -6.47 -7.18
N GLY A 408 71.83 -5.21 -7.39
CA GLY A 408 72.19 -4.40 -8.57
C GLY A 408 71.33 -4.69 -9.81
N GLY A 409 70.20 -5.39 -9.66
CA GLY A 409 69.22 -5.58 -10.73
C GLY A 409 68.32 -4.34 -10.89
N ASN A 410 67.83 -4.11 -12.11
CA ASN A 410 66.86 -3.04 -12.39
C ASN A 410 65.47 -3.64 -12.59
N VAL A 411 64.48 -3.14 -11.85
CA VAL A 411 63.07 -3.54 -11.97
C VAL A 411 62.32 -2.47 -12.75
N GLN A 412 61.72 -2.86 -13.87
CA GLN A 412 60.90 -2.02 -14.73
C GLN A 412 59.45 -2.51 -14.70
N LEU A 413 58.52 -1.58 -14.51
CA LEU A 413 57.08 -1.82 -14.57
C LEU A 413 56.51 -1.13 -15.81
N THR A 414 55.93 -1.91 -16.71
CA THR A 414 55.25 -1.42 -17.90
C THR A 414 53.75 -1.49 -17.68
N PHE A 415 53.10 -0.33 -17.66
CA PHE A 415 51.65 -0.16 -17.54
C PHE A 415 51.05 -0.01 -18.93
N VAL A 416 50.04 -0.81 -19.26
CA VAL A 416 49.30 -0.75 -20.52
C VAL A 416 47.83 -0.56 -20.19
N LEU A 417 47.23 0.52 -20.68
CA LEU A 417 45.80 0.76 -20.52
C LEU A 417 45.02 -0.04 -21.58
N ASN A 418 44.08 -0.86 -21.15
CA ASN A 418 43.20 -1.66 -22.01
C ASN A 418 41.72 -1.37 -21.70
N GLU A 419 40.81 -1.75 -22.59
CA GLU A 419 39.36 -1.50 -22.41
C GLU A 419 38.77 -2.10 -21.11
N ARG A 420 39.45 -3.09 -20.52
CA ARG A 420 39.03 -3.80 -19.32
C ARG A 420 39.78 -3.38 -18.04
N GLY A 421 40.70 -2.42 -18.12
CA GLY A 421 41.50 -1.96 -16.98
C GLY A 421 42.96 -1.68 -17.32
N VAL A 422 43.88 -1.96 -16.39
CA VAL A 422 45.32 -1.70 -16.56
C VAL A 422 46.11 -2.99 -16.40
N ASP A 423 46.92 -3.33 -17.39
CA ASP A 423 47.84 -4.45 -17.35
C ASP A 423 49.25 -3.98 -16.98
N ILE A 424 49.84 -4.63 -16.00
CA ILE A 424 51.18 -4.32 -15.48
C ILE A 424 52.10 -5.50 -15.76
N THR A 425 53.12 -5.26 -16.57
CA THR A 425 54.21 -6.24 -16.81
C THR A 425 55.44 -5.86 -15.99
N VAL A 426 55.89 -6.77 -15.14
CA VAL A 426 57.10 -6.60 -14.31
C VAL A 426 58.28 -7.24 -15.02
N THR A 427 59.21 -6.42 -15.50
CA THR A 427 60.44 -6.85 -16.16
C THR A 427 61.62 -6.64 -15.22
N VAL A 428 62.42 -7.69 -15.01
CA VAL A 428 63.65 -7.63 -14.22
C VAL A 428 64.84 -7.75 -15.15
N ALA A 429 65.76 -6.79 -15.05
CA ALA A 429 67.04 -6.81 -15.73
C ALA A 429 68.16 -7.11 -14.72
N ARG A 430 68.93 -8.20 -14.93
CA ARG A 430 70.12 -8.52 -14.13
C ARG A 430 71.35 -8.60 -15.04
N VAL A 431 72.49 -8.09 -14.57
CA VAL A 431 73.76 -8.23 -15.27
C VAL A 431 74.43 -9.53 -14.82
N ARG A 432 74.61 -10.48 -15.74
CA ARG A 432 75.41 -11.70 -15.52
C ARG A 432 76.47 -11.78 -16.60
N PHE A 433 77.74 -11.96 -16.21
CA PHE A 433 78.87 -12.09 -17.14
C PHE A 433 78.98 -10.93 -18.17
N GLY A 434 78.76 -9.69 -17.73
CA GLY A 434 78.83 -8.51 -18.61
C GLY A 434 77.67 -8.34 -19.59
N ARG A 435 76.65 -9.23 -19.58
CA ARG A 435 75.43 -9.12 -20.39
C ARG A 435 74.21 -8.86 -19.51
N THR A 436 73.39 -7.89 -19.91
CA THR A 436 72.10 -7.60 -19.25
C THR A 436 71.05 -8.56 -19.75
N ILE A 437 70.61 -9.48 -18.88
CA ILE A 437 69.51 -10.40 -19.16
C ILE A 437 68.23 -9.75 -18.65
N LYS A 438 67.28 -9.48 -19.56
CA LYS A 438 65.93 -9.03 -19.23
C LYS A 438 64.99 -10.23 -19.22
N SER A 439 64.29 -10.44 -18.13
CA SER A 439 63.25 -11.46 -18.00
C SER A 439 61.95 -10.82 -17.56
N ASN A 440 60.85 -11.12 -18.26
CA ASN A 440 59.52 -10.80 -17.79
C ASN A 440 59.17 -11.77 -16.67
N VAL A 441 58.99 -11.26 -15.46
CA VAL A 441 58.84 -12.10 -14.26
C VAL A 441 57.39 -12.28 -13.89
N ARG A 442 56.54 -11.28 -14.15
CA ARG A 442 55.13 -11.34 -13.76
C ARG A 442 54.25 -10.41 -14.59
N TYR A 443 53.00 -10.79 -14.74
CA TYR A 443 51.94 -10.04 -15.38
C TYR A 443 50.79 -9.90 -14.38
N ILE A 444 50.31 -8.68 -14.17
CA ILE A 444 49.21 -8.37 -13.24
C ILE A 444 48.15 -7.61 -14.01
N GLN A 445 46.90 -8.03 -13.88
CA GLN A 445 45.76 -7.33 -14.46
C GLN A 445 44.97 -6.64 -13.36
N ILE A 446 44.81 -5.33 -13.46
CA ILE A 446 43.95 -4.54 -12.58
C ILE A 446 42.62 -4.31 -13.31
N PRO A 447 41.49 -4.82 -12.79
CA PRO A 447 40.18 -4.61 -13.41
C PRO A 447 39.73 -3.15 -13.30
N ASP A 448 38.94 -2.68 -14.27
CA ASP A 448 38.43 -1.30 -14.34
C ASP A 448 37.73 -0.85 -13.04
N GLU A 449 37.03 -1.74 -12.36
CA GLU A 449 36.39 -1.45 -11.06
C GLU A 449 37.39 -1.02 -9.98
N LYS A 450 38.55 -1.67 -9.90
CA LYS A 450 39.63 -1.33 -8.96
C LYS A 450 40.35 -0.05 -9.37
N VAL A 451 40.47 0.22 -10.67
CA VAL A 451 41.00 1.50 -11.18
C VAL A 451 40.08 2.66 -10.76
N ARG A 452 38.76 2.47 -10.83
CA ARG A 452 37.79 3.46 -10.34
C ARG A 452 37.85 3.64 -8.82
N GLU A 453 38.12 2.57 -8.06
CA GLU A 453 38.33 2.65 -6.61
C GLU A 453 39.59 3.45 -6.27
N LEU A 454 40.71 3.22 -6.98
CA LEU A 454 41.94 4.02 -6.88
C LEU A 454 41.69 5.50 -7.17
N HIS A 455 40.84 5.83 -8.16
CA HIS A 455 40.48 7.22 -8.46
C HIS A 455 39.57 7.88 -7.42
N ARG A 456 38.84 7.11 -6.62
CA ARG A 456 37.90 7.61 -5.60
C ARG A 456 38.52 7.68 -4.21
N ALA A 457 39.70 7.09 -4.02
CA ALA A 457 40.38 7.06 -2.75
C ALA A 457 40.82 8.48 -2.33
N GLN A 458 40.84 8.72 -1.01
CA GLN A 458 41.34 9.98 -0.46
C GLN A 458 42.86 10.07 -0.64
N GLU A 459 43.39 11.29 -0.71
CA GLU A 459 44.85 11.53 -0.76
C GLU A 459 45.53 10.76 0.38
N ASP A 460 46.62 10.05 0.07
CA ASP A 460 47.41 9.18 0.97
C ASP A 460 46.78 7.83 1.38
N ALA A 461 45.62 7.46 0.81
CA ALA A 461 45.05 6.13 1.03
C ALA A 461 45.94 5.03 0.44
N VAL A 462 46.21 3.99 1.25
CA VAL A 462 47.04 2.83 0.83
C VAL A 462 46.12 1.73 0.31
N LEU A 463 46.22 1.44 -0.99
CA LEU A 463 45.45 0.39 -1.64
C LEU A 463 46.35 -0.76 -2.06
N SER A 464 45.92 -1.98 -1.73
CA SER A 464 46.60 -3.21 -2.14
C SER A 464 46.09 -3.67 -3.50
N LEU A 465 47.01 -3.99 -4.42
CA LEU A 465 46.64 -4.55 -5.72
C LEU A 465 46.12 -5.98 -5.56
N PRO A 466 45.20 -6.43 -6.44
CA PRO A 466 44.47 -7.69 -6.27
C PRO A 466 45.35 -8.90 -6.60
N GLU A 467 46.12 -9.40 -5.62
CA GLU A 467 46.71 -10.74 -5.62
C GLU A 467 46.84 -11.29 -4.18
N VAL A 468 46.90 -12.64 -4.06
CA VAL A 468 46.99 -13.41 -2.80
C VAL A 468 48.23 -13.07 -1.95
N GLU A 469 49.25 -12.46 -2.57
CA GLU A 469 50.32 -11.72 -1.90
C GLU A 469 50.47 -10.35 -2.58
N PRO A 470 50.32 -9.22 -1.87
CA PRO A 470 50.34 -7.91 -2.51
C PRO A 470 51.73 -7.60 -3.07
N LEU A 471 51.81 -7.49 -4.40
CA LEU A 471 53.08 -7.23 -5.09
C LEU A 471 53.60 -5.82 -4.81
N LEU A 472 52.66 -4.87 -4.78
CA LEU A 472 52.86 -3.45 -4.54
C LEU A 472 51.70 -2.95 -3.67
N LYS A 473 52.01 -2.13 -2.66
CA LYS A 473 51.02 -1.25 -2.03
C LYS A 473 51.18 0.15 -2.61
N VAL A 474 50.11 0.64 -3.21
CA VAL A 474 50.07 1.90 -3.96
C VAL A 474 49.43 2.97 -3.07
N THR A 475 49.99 4.17 -3.09
CA THR A 475 49.44 5.37 -2.44
C THR A 475 48.81 6.27 -3.50
N THR A 476 47.59 6.75 -3.26
CA THR A 476 46.84 7.65 -4.15
C THR A 476 47.06 9.11 -3.88
#